data_AF-A0AAE3G657-F1
#
_entry.id   AF-A0AAE3G657-F1
#
_cell.length_a   1.000
_cell.length_b   1.000
_cell.length_c   1.000
_cell.angle_alpha   90.00
_cell.angle_beta   90.00
_cell.angle_gamma   90.00
#
_symmetry.space_group_name_H-M   'P 1'
#
loop_
_entity.id
_entity.type
_entity.pdbx_description
1 polymer ?
#
loop_
_entity_poly.entity_id
_entity_poly.type
_entity_poly.pdbx_seq_one_letter_code
_entity_poly.pdbx_strand_id
1 'polypeptide(L)'
;MKRLLLSLFVILMADGMFGWGLGIAPGLSIKNAALYLIVLLLAMEFAVTQRRNILELPGIHLLFGLLIAIAFLSWAANTMIGLYTDYRPIPALISLKGRLVDYYLFFLVFFLGSRTAADALWLQRWILVVIAAGSIATVLDAYNLPNLNVISVRRDGRVEGPLGEANQYGLFIAMFLPILLARVWSTRGLERAFFAMGSAFSFWVLAMTVSRGAYVALLLGSLLAAVYFRRFLNRRYVLRILGLGVLGGIGVAVFLGQEYADLVMDRTVDAASTGDAFEISSGRNWIWATALGYMLQHPTSLVTGYGWDTFYATMYIAPHNTYFWHFFELGPPGVLILFLLLCSVLRYTRLATVGAAGNAAHTANLLGFGFGFTALMVGLMFVDLWAPWYFIWAYCGTAMRLAAEAVREQVTQPAVQSLHPEAARRAQLQSSGPPVQRMP
;
A
#
# COMPACT_ATOMS: atom_id res chain seq x y z
N MET A 1 21.37 1.96 -9.43
CA MET A 1 20.40 2.07 -8.32
C MET A 1 19.09 1.32 -8.57
N LYS A 2 18.24 1.70 -9.55
CA LYS A 2 16.92 1.06 -9.76
C LYS A 2 16.90 -0.48 -9.85
N ARG A 3 17.91 -1.10 -10.46
CA ARG A 3 18.05 -2.57 -10.49
C ARG A 3 18.26 -3.18 -9.10
N LEU A 4 19.10 -2.54 -8.28
CA LEU A 4 19.36 -2.95 -6.90
C LEU A 4 18.10 -2.84 -6.03
N LEU A 5 17.32 -1.77 -6.21
CA LEU A 5 16.01 -1.60 -5.55
C LEU A 5 15.02 -2.70 -5.96
N LEU A 6 14.96 -3.03 -7.26
CA LEU A 6 14.12 -4.13 -7.74
C LEU A 6 14.58 -5.47 -7.16
N SER A 7 15.88 -5.73 -7.11
CA SER A 7 16.43 -6.94 -6.48
C SER A 7 16.03 -7.04 -5.00
N LEU A 8 16.10 -5.94 -4.24
CA LEU A 8 15.63 -5.92 -2.86
C LEU A 8 14.14 -6.26 -2.77
N PHE A 9 13.29 -5.69 -3.63
CA PHE A 9 11.86 -6.00 -3.68
C PHE A 9 11.59 -7.47 -4.01
N VAL A 10 12.31 -8.03 -4.98
CA VAL A 10 12.20 -9.44 -5.38
C VAL A 10 12.64 -10.36 -4.25
N ILE A 11 13.74 -10.06 -3.56
CA ILE A 11 14.22 -10.84 -2.40
C ILE A 11 13.16 -10.84 -1.29
N LEU A 12 12.52 -9.69 -1.02
CA LEU A 12 11.43 -9.64 -0.04
C LEU A 12 10.25 -10.51 -0.45
N MET A 13 9.84 -10.45 -1.72
CA MET A 13 8.72 -11.25 -2.22
C MET A 13 9.08 -12.74 -2.15
N ALA A 14 10.29 -13.12 -2.55
CA ALA A 14 10.76 -14.50 -2.50
C ALA A 14 10.87 -15.01 -1.04
N ASP A 15 11.41 -14.22 -0.11
CA ASP A 15 11.44 -14.56 1.33
C ASP A 15 10.03 -14.80 1.88
N GLY A 16 9.08 -13.92 1.50
CA GLY A 16 7.67 -14.08 1.88
C GLY A 16 7.03 -15.33 1.28
N MET A 17 7.22 -15.56 -0.02
CA MET A 17 6.71 -16.74 -0.73
C MET A 17 7.27 -18.02 -0.12
N PHE A 18 8.58 -18.21 -0.19
CA PHE A 18 9.21 -19.49 0.13
C PHE A 18 9.48 -19.71 1.61
N GLY A 19 9.19 -18.71 2.47
CA GLY A 19 9.43 -18.81 3.90
C GLY A 19 10.89 -19.10 4.25
N TRP A 20 11.84 -18.62 3.45
CA TRP A 20 13.28 -18.93 3.62
C TRP A 20 13.85 -18.52 4.97
N GLY A 21 13.16 -17.62 5.69
CA GLY A 21 13.54 -17.25 7.05
C GLY A 21 14.91 -16.60 7.04
N LEU A 22 15.11 -15.57 6.21
CA LEU A 22 16.39 -14.88 6.02
C LEU A 22 16.89 -14.09 7.26
N GLY A 23 16.48 -14.47 8.47
CA GLY A 23 16.96 -13.95 9.75
C GLY A 23 18.38 -14.42 10.04
N ILE A 24 19.25 -13.48 10.40
CA ILE A 24 20.64 -13.75 10.81
C ILE A 24 20.73 -13.75 12.34
N ALA A 25 20.06 -12.78 12.97
CA ALA A 25 20.01 -12.61 14.42
C ALA A 25 18.68 -11.92 14.80
N PRO A 26 18.27 -11.89 16.07
CA PRO A 26 17.09 -11.14 16.51
C PRO A 26 17.12 -9.69 16.01
N GLY A 27 16.16 -9.30 15.17
CA GLY A 27 16.07 -7.98 14.56
C GLY A 27 16.97 -7.73 13.33
N LEU A 28 17.83 -8.67 12.96
CA LEU A 28 18.70 -8.58 11.79
C LEU A 28 18.38 -9.69 10.78
N SER A 29 18.23 -9.30 9.51
CA SER A 29 17.97 -10.21 8.41
C SER A 29 18.75 -9.77 7.17
N ILE A 30 18.93 -10.67 6.21
CA ILE A 30 19.61 -10.37 4.94
C ILE A 30 18.92 -9.20 4.23
N LYS A 31 17.58 -9.14 4.28
CA LYS A 31 16.80 -8.01 3.74
C LYS A 31 17.13 -6.68 4.42
N ASN A 32 17.30 -6.66 5.75
CA ASN A 32 17.69 -5.46 6.50
C ASN A 32 19.13 -5.04 6.17
N ALA A 33 20.05 -6.01 6.08
CA ALA A 33 21.43 -5.74 5.69
C ALA A 33 21.52 -5.13 4.28
N ALA A 34 20.77 -5.68 3.32
CA ALA A 34 20.68 -5.13 1.97
C ALA A 34 20.08 -3.72 1.96
N LEU A 35 19.01 -3.48 2.73
CA LEU A 35 18.41 -2.15 2.91
C LEU A 35 19.44 -1.14 3.44
N TYR A 36 20.18 -1.50 4.49
CA TYR A 36 21.16 -0.60 5.11
C TYR A 36 22.37 -0.33 4.23
N LEU A 37 22.81 -1.32 3.46
CA LEU A 37 23.83 -1.12 2.44
C LEU A 37 23.37 -0.11 1.38
N ILE A 38 22.12 -0.18 0.93
CA ILE A 38 21.56 0.80 -0.02
C ILE A 38 21.49 2.20 0.61
N VAL A 39 21.08 2.31 1.87
CA VAL A 39 21.08 3.59 2.61
C VAL A 39 22.49 4.18 2.64
N LEU A 40 23.50 3.37 2.98
CA LEU A 40 24.90 3.80 3.02
C LEU A 40 25.39 4.24 1.63
N LEU A 41 25.08 3.49 0.57
CA LEU A 41 25.42 3.85 -0.80
C LEU A 41 24.79 5.18 -1.23
N LEU A 42 23.52 5.42 -0.87
CA LEU A 42 22.83 6.68 -1.13
C LEU A 42 23.46 7.84 -0.34
N ALA A 43 23.84 7.62 0.93
CA ALA A 43 24.51 8.63 1.75
C ALA A 43 25.89 9.00 1.20
N MET A 44 26.69 8.01 0.78
CA MET A 44 27.99 8.25 0.14
C MET A 44 27.85 9.02 -1.17
N GLU A 45 26.90 8.63 -2.02
CA GLU A 45 26.62 9.37 -3.24
C GLU A 45 26.19 10.80 -2.95
N PHE A 46 25.36 11.00 -1.94
CA PHE A 46 24.91 12.31 -1.51
C PHE A 46 26.08 13.20 -1.10
N ALA A 47 27.00 12.66 -0.29
CA ALA A 47 28.21 13.36 0.14
C ALA A 47 29.13 13.73 -1.04
N VAL A 48 29.32 12.83 -1.99
CA VAL A 48 30.19 13.04 -3.16
C VAL A 48 29.59 14.03 -4.15
N THR A 49 28.28 13.96 -4.41
CA THR A 49 27.62 14.78 -5.44
C THR A 49 27.18 16.16 -4.96
N GLN A 50 27.30 16.47 -3.66
CA GLN A 50 26.89 17.73 -3.03
C GLN A 50 25.49 18.21 -3.44
N ARG A 51 24.54 17.28 -3.64
CA ARG A 51 23.19 17.63 -4.09
C ARG A 51 22.46 18.45 -3.03
N ARG A 52 22.30 19.76 -3.25
CA ARG A 52 21.66 20.66 -2.26
C ARG A 52 20.13 20.45 -2.06
N ASN A 53 19.48 19.59 -2.85
CA ASN A 53 18.02 19.40 -2.81
C ASN A 53 17.61 18.17 -1.97
N ILE A 54 17.85 18.23 -0.65
CA ILE A 54 17.89 17.04 0.23
C ILE A 54 16.50 16.60 0.74
N LEU A 55 15.53 17.49 0.84
CA LEU A 55 14.26 17.22 1.54
C LEU A 55 13.05 17.63 0.71
N GLU A 56 12.87 16.94 -0.41
CA GLU A 56 11.56 16.93 -1.05
C GLU A 56 10.57 16.18 -0.16
N LEU A 57 9.30 16.58 -0.14
CA LEU A 57 8.27 15.99 0.73
C LEU A 57 8.52 16.17 2.25
N PRO A 58 8.88 17.37 2.73
CA PRO A 58 9.24 17.57 4.14
C PRO A 58 8.11 17.14 5.09
N GLY A 59 6.84 17.31 4.70
CA GLY A 59 5.70 16.86 5.50
C GLY A 59 5.65 15.35 5.72
N ILE A 60 5.98 14.53 4.72
CA ILE A 60 5.98 13.07 4.85
C ILE A 60 7.14 12.63 5.74
N HIS A 61 8.33 13.18 5.54
CA HIS A 61 9.51 12.88 6.37
C HIS A 61 9.30 13.29 7.84
N LEU A 62 8.75 14.48 8.07
CA LEU A 62 8.44 14.98 9.41
C LEU A 62 7.45 14.05 10.12
N LEU A 63 6.35 13.66 9.44
CA LEU A 63 5.32 12.80 10.05
C LEU A 63 5.86 11.39 10.36
N PHE A 64 6.70 10.82 9.50
CA PHE A 64 7.42 9.58 9.82
C PHE A 64 8.34 9.75 11.04
N GLY A 65 9.13 10.82 11.07
CA GLY A 65 10.02 11.11 12.19
C GLY A 65 9.26 11.28 13.51
N LEU A 66 8.13 11.99 13.49
CA LEU A 66 7.25 12.14 14.65
C LEU A 66 6.66 10.81 15.11
N LEU A 67 6.22 9.94 14.19
CA LEU A 67 5.69 8.62 14.53
C LEU A 67 6.75 7.71 15.16
N ILE A 68 7.98 7.73 14.62
CA ILE A 68 9.11 6.99 15.19
C ILE A 68 9.47 7.56 16.57
N ALA A 69 9.52 8.89 16.70
CA ALA A 69 9.86 9.56 17.94
C ALA A 69 8.85 9.25 19.05
N ILE A 70 7.55 9.33 18.78
CA ILE A 70 6.53 9.02 19.80
C ILE A 70 6.54 7.55 20.21
N ALA A 71 6.74 6.62 19.26
CA ALA A 71 6.91 5.21 19.58
C ALA A 71 8.18 4.93 20.40
N PHE A 72 9.27 5.64 20.10
CA PHE A 72 10.51 5.50 20.85
C PHE A 72 10.39 6.07 22.26
N LEU A 73 9.75 7.23 22.41
CA LEU A 73 9.49 7.83 23.73
C LEU A 73 8.58 6.93 24.58
N SER A 74 7.56 6.31 23.99
CA SER A 74 6.67 5.41 24.72
C SER A 74 7.37 4.09 25.10
N TRP A 75 8.21 3.54 24.21
CA TRP A 75 9.10 2.43 24.52
C TRP A 75 10.07 2.75 25.67
N ALA A 76 10.71 3.93 25.62
CA ALA A 76 11.66 4.37 26.63
C ALA A 76 10.97 4.58 27.99
N ALA A 77 9.79 5.21 28.00
CA ALA A 77 9.00 5.41 29.21
C ALA A 77 8.64 4.08 29.89
N ASN A 78 8.13 3.10 29.13
CA ASN A 78 7.83 1.77 29.66
C ASN A 78 9.08 1.06 30.20
N THR A 79 10.20 1.17 29.50
CA THR A 79 11.46 0.52 29.88
C THR A 79 12.06 1.12 31.17
N MET A 80 12.03 2.44 31.31
CA MET A 80 12.68 3.15 32.42
C MET A 80 11.81 3.23 33.67
N ILE A 81 10.50 3.44 33.49
CA ILE A 81 9.56 3.65 34.60
C ILE A 81 8.94 2.33 35.05
N GLY A 82 8.95 1.30 34.20
CA GLY A 82 8.35 0.00 34.52
C GLY A 82 6.83 0.08 34.62
N LEU A 83 6.19 0.87 33.74
CA LEU A 83 4.73 1.08 33.75
C LEU A 83 3.93 -0.24 33.63
N TYR A 84 4.52 -1.28 33.04
CA TYR A 84 3.88 -2.60 32.84
C TYR A 84 4.83 -3.74 33.22
N THR A 85 4.35 -4.63 34.09
CA THR A 85 5.13 -5.72 34.71
C THR A 85 5.64 -6.77 33.71
N ASP A 86 4.92 -6.97 32.61
CA ASP A 86 5.28 -7.94 31.56
C ASP A 86 5.90 -7.31 30.31
N TYR A 87 6.27 -6.02 30.37
CA TYR A 87 6.89 -5.35 29.25
C TYR A 87 8.25 -5.97 28.93
N ARG A 88 8.49 -6.25 27.65
CA ARG A 88 9.76 -6.82 27.17
C ARG A 88 10.50 -5.77 26.34
N PRO A 89 11.43 -5.00 26.92
CA PRO A 89 12.06 -3.86 26.25
C PRO A 89 12.77 -4.23 24.94
N ILE A 90 13.49 -5.35 24.92
CA ILE A 90 14.30 -5.75 23.76
C ILE A 90 13.43 -6.19 22.57
N PRO A 91 12.45 -7.12 22.73
CA PRO A 91 11.48 -7.41 21.68
C PRO A 91 10.75 -6.16 21.16
N ALA A 92 10.31 -5.28 22.06
CA ALA A 92 9.60 -4.05 21.68
C ALA A 92 10.48 -3.10 20.86
N LEU A 93 11.77 -2.96 21.21
CA LEU A 93 12.73 -2.17 20.42
C LEU A 93 12.97 -2.77 19.03
N ILE A 94 13.08 -4.10 18.95
CA ILE A 94 13.21 -4.82 17.69
C ILE A 94 11.96 -4.61 16.83
N SER A 95 10.77 -4.67 17.43
CA SER A 95 9.49 -4.38 16.78
C SER A 95 9.42 -2.93 16.29
N LEU A 96 9.88 -1.95 17.08
CA LEU A 96 9.93 -0.53 16.68
C LEU A 96 10.79 -0.33 15.45
N LYS A 97 12.01 -0.89 15.49
CA LYS A 97 12.92 -0.85 14.36
C LYS A 97 12.33 -1.54 13.13
N GLY A 98 11.76 -2.73 13.28
CA GLY A 98 11.18 -3.50 12.17
C GLY A 98 9.91 -2.88 11.57
N ARG A 99 9.03 -2.31 12.39
CA ARG A 99 7.69 -1.85 11.99
C ARG A 99 7.54 -0.33 11.87
N LEU A 100 8.58 0.46 12.12
CA LEU A 100 8.55 1.90 11.86
C LEU A 100 9.81 2.37 11.15
N VAL A 101 10.99 2.09 11.72
CA VAL A 101 12.26 2.57 11.15
C VAL A 101 12.51 1.93 9.78
N ASP A 102 12.42 0.61 9.68
CA ASP A 102 12.63 -0.08 8.41
C ASP A 102 11.58 0.33 7.37
N TYR A 103 10.31 0.52 7.76
CA TYR A 103 9.26 1.03 6.87
C TYR A 103 9.62 2.40 6.28
N TYR A 104 10.09 3.31 7.13
CA TYR A 104 10.57 4.62 6.69
C TYR A 104 11.78 4.49 5.77
N LEU A 105 12.74 3.62 6.09
CA LEU A 105 13.91 3.38 5.25
C LEU A 105 13.53 2.79 3.89
N PHE A 106 12.55 1.88 3.81
CA PHE A 106 12.01 1.38 2.55
C PHE A 106 11.42 2.51 1.70
N PHE A 107 10.60 3.36 2.32
CA PHE A 107 10.09 4.56 1.65
C PHE A 107 11.26 5.42 1.11
N LEU A 108 12.23 5.72 1.98
CA LEU A 108 13.35 6.60 1.69
C LEU A 108 14.24 6.08 0.55
N VAL A 109 14.66 4.81 0.60
CA VAL A 109 15.57 4.25 -0.42
C VAL A 109 14.90 4.13 -1.78
N PHE A 110 13.61 3.80 -1.84
CA PHE A 110 12.87 3.73 -3.10
C PHE A 110 12.56 5.13 -3.66
N PHE A 111 12.31 6.11 -2.79
CA PHE A 111 12.13 7.51 -3.17
C PHE A 111 13.42 8.15 -3.69
N LEU A 112 14.51 8.06 -2.94
CA LEU A 112 15.80 8.68 -3.29
C LEU A 112 16.56 7.90 -4.37
N GLY A 113 16.42 6.58 -4.38
CA GLY A 113 17.12 5.73 -5.35
C GLY A 113 16.48 5.70 -6.74
N SER A 114 15.20 6.06 -6.84
CA SER A 114 14.54 6.38 -8.11
C SER A 114 14.80 7.86 -8.40
N ARG A 115 15.68 8.21 -9.33
CA ARG A 115 16.14 9.61 -9.46
C ARG A 115 15.33 10.46 -10.41
N THR A 116 14.64 9.81 -11.34
CA THR A 116 13.91 10.44 -12.44
C THR A 116 12.52 9.83 -12.55
N ALA A 117 11.60 10.52 -13.25
CA ALA A 117 10.29 9.96 -13.55
C ALA A 117 10.39 8.64 -14.34
N ALA A 118 11.36 8.55 -15.26
CA ALA A 118 11.63 7.34 -16.02
C ALA A 118 12.09 6.17 -15.14
N ASP A 119 12.96 6.43 -14.15
CA ASP A 119 13.38 5.41 -13.18
C ASP A 119 12.22 4.95 -12.30
N ALA A 120 11.40 5.89 -11.82
CA ALA A 120 10.22 5.59 -11.01
C ALA A 120 9.21 4.74 -11.79
N LEU A 121 8.85 5.13 -13.01
CA LEU A 121 7.94 4.36 -13.88
C LEU A 121 8.49 2.98 -14.20
N TRP A 122 9.81 2.89 -14.48
CA TRP A 122 10.46 1.61 -14.72
C TRP A 122 10.35 0.71 -13.49
N LEU A 123 10.64 1.23 -12.30
CA LEU A 123 10.62 0.45 -11.06
C LEU A 123 9.19 0.05 -10.67
N GLN A 124 8.22 0.96 -10.80
CA GLN A 124 6.80 0.67 -10.62
C GLN A 124 6.34 -0.45 -11.55
N ARG A 125 6.66 -0.37 -12.85
CA ARG A 125 6.32 -1.41 -13.82
C ARG A 125 6.82 -2.78 -13.36
N TRP A 126 8.08 -2.89 -12.96
CA TRP A 126 8.65 -4.18 -12.55
C TRP A 126 8.15 -4.67 -11.20
N ILE A 127 7.89 -3.77 -10.24
CA ILE A 127 7.19 -4.11 -9.00
C ILE A 127 5.82 -4.73 -9.31
N LEU A 128 5.05 -4.12 -10.22
CA LEU A 128 3.75 -4.64 -10.63
C LEU A 128 3.86 -5.98 -11.37
N VAL A 129 4.94 -6.19 -12.15
CA VAL A 129 5.23 -7.50 -12.75
C VAL A 129 5.47 -8.56 -11.68
N VAL A 130 6.26 -8.26 -10.65
CA VAL A 130 6.52 -9.18 -9.53
C VAL A 130 5.24 -9.49 -8.76
N ILE A 131 4.41 -8.48 -8.49
CA ILE A 131 3.12 -8.67 -7.81
C ILE A 131 2.18 -9.53 -8.66
N ALA A 132 2.04 -9.23 -9.95
CA ALA A 132 1.22 -10.02 -10.87
C ALA A 132 1.71 -11.48 -10.97
N ALA A 133 3.02 -11.69 -11.06
CA ALA A 133 3.62 -13.03 -11.05
C ALA A 133 3.36 -13.76 -9.73
N GLY A 134 3.48 -13.06 -8.59
CA GLY A 134 3.14 -13.60 -7.27
C GLY A 134 1.67 -14.00 -7.16
N SER A 135 0.75 -13.19 -7.68
CA SER A 135 -0.67 -13.54 -7.74
C SER A 135 -0.93 -14.77 -8.61
N ILE A 136 -0.29 -14.85 -9.80
CA ILE A 136 -0.41 -16.03 -10.68
C ILE A 136 0.10 -17.27 -9.96
N ALA A 137 1.31 -17.22 -9.40
CA ALA A 137 1.89 -18.32 -8.64
C ALA A 137 0.99 -18.74 -7.47
N THR A 138 0.35 -17.78 -6.78
CA THR A 138 -0.56 -18.07 -5.67
C THR A 138 -1.75 -18.89 -6.10
N VAL A 139 -2.41 -18.50 -7.19
CA VAL A 139 -3.57 -19.25 -7.72
C VAL A 139 -3.14 -20.62 -8.21
N LEU A 140 -2.06 -20.68 -8.98
CA LEU A 140 -1.54 -21.94 -9.52
C LEU A 140 -1.21 -22.94 -8.40
N ASP A 141 -0.50 -22.50 -7.36
CA ASP A 141 -0.15 -23.36 -6.23
C ASP A 141 -1.39 -23.77 -5.41
N ALA A 142 -2.34 -22.86 -5.20
CA ALA A 142 -3.59 -23.19 -4.50
C ALA A 142 -4.43 -24.26 -5.21
N TYR A 143 -4.32 -24.36 -6.55
CA TYR A 143 -4.93 -25.43 -7.34
C TYR A 143 -4.01 -26.62 -7.59
N ASN A 144 -2.79 -26.64 -7.03
CA ASN A 144 -1.76 -27.66 -7.25
C ASN A 144 -1.28 -27.76 -8.72
N LEU A 145 -1.15 -26.65 -9.44
CA LEU A 145 -0.84 -26.57 -10.87
C LEU A 145 0.38 -25.68 -11.21
N PRO A 146 1.64 -26.12 -11.02
CA PRO A 146 2.09 -27.31 -10.30
C PRO A 146 2.07 -27.10 -8.78
N ASN A 147 2.12 -28.19 -8.01
CA ASN A 147 2.27 -28.11 -6.55
C ASN A 147 3.68 -27.62 -6.19
N LEU A 148 3.80 -26.34 -5.86
CA LEU A 148 5.02 -25.73 -5.37
C LEU A 148 5.15 -25.93 -3.85
N ASN A 149 4.04 -26.16 -3.15
CA ASN A 149 3.95 -26.29 -1.70
C ASN A 149 4.52 -25.06 -0.98
N VAL A 150 4.27 -23.89 -1.57
CA VAL A 150 4.74 -22.58 -1.10
C VAL A 150 3.61 -21.85 -0.39
N ILE A 151 2.38 -22.06 -0.85
CA ILE A 151 1.17 -21.37 -0.42
C ILE A 151 0.34 -22.31 0.46
N SER A 152 0.20 -21.94 1.73
CA SER A 152 -0.67 -22.63 2.67
C SER A 152 -2.14 -22.31 2.40
N VAL A 153 -2.94 -23.35 2.18
CA VAL A 153 -4.39 -23.26 2.33
C VAL A 153 -4.71 -23.53 3.80
N ARG A 154 -5.33 -22.55 4.47
CA ARG A 154 -5.74 -22.70 5.86
C ARG A 154 -6.82 -23.78 6.00
N ARG A 155 -6.98 -24.28 7.23
CA ARG A 155 -8.08 -25.21 7.59
C ARG A 155 -9.47 -24.65 7.28
N ASP A 156 -9.64 -23.33 7.24
CA ASP A 156 -10.89 -22.66 6.88
C ASP A 156 -11.04 -22.40 5.37
N GLY A 157 -10.23 -23.06 4.53
CA GLY A 157 -10.29 -22.99 3.07
C GLY A 157 -9.71 -21.70 2.46
N ARG A 158 -9.18 -20.80 3.29
CA ARG A 158 -8.65 -19.51 2.84
C ARG A 158 -7.22 -19.66 2.36
N VAL A 159 -6.92 -18.98 1.28
CA VAL A 159 -5.56 -18.95 0.74
C VAL A 159 -4.75 -17.85 1.39
N GLU A 160 -3.65 -18.26 2.02
CA GLU A 160 -2.61 -17.37 2.48
C GLU A 160 -1.73 -16.98 1.30
N GLY A 161 -1.38 -15.71 1.20
CA GLY A 161 -0.50 -15.28 0.12
C GLY A 161 0.97 -15.49 0.44
N PRO A 162 1.85 -15.04 -0.47
CA PRO A 162 3.26 -14.75 -0.18
C PRO A 162 3.52 -13.89 1.05
N LEU A 163 2.50 -13.19 1.56
CA LEU A 163 2.63 -12.28 2.69
C LEU A 163 2.02 -12.88 3.98
N GLY A 164 1.78 -14.19 3.98
CA GLY A 164 1.17 -14.93 5.08
C GLY A 164 -0.34 -14.68 5.15
N GLU A 165 -0.78 -14.02 6.22
CA GLU A 165 -2.20 -13.98 6.61
C GLU A 165 -3.14 -13.47 5.50
N ALA A 166 -4.23 -14.21 5.27
CA ALA A 166 -5.15 -13.97 4.16
C ALA A 166 -5.75 -12.55 4.11
N ASN A 167 -6.04 -11.91 5.26
CA ASN A 167 -6.54 -10.52 5.23
C ASN A 167 -5.44 -9.53 4.87
N GLN A 168 -4.22 -9.73 5.36
CA GLN A 168 -3.09 -8.89 4.99
C GLN A 168 -2.81 -8.97 3.50
N TYR A 169 -2.82 -10.18 2.94
CA TYR A 169 -2.61 -10.36 1.50
C TYR A 169 -3.79 -9.84 0.68
N GLY A 170 -5.03 -10.09 1.11
CA GLY A 170 -6.21 -9.51 0.46
C GLY A 170 -6.15 -7.99 0.41
N LEU A 171 -5.79 -7.33 1.50
CA LEU A 171 -5.66 -5.86 1.53
C LEU A 171 -4.47 -5.37 0.68
N PHE A 172 -3.36 -6.10 0.68
CA PHE A 172 -2.23 -5.83 -0.23
C PHE A 172 -2.70 -5.85 -1.69
N ILE A 173 -3.43 -6.89 -2.10
CA ILE A 173 -3.96 -6.99 -3.46
C ILE A 173 -4.98 -5.88 -3.74
N ALA A 174 -5.87 -5.55 -2.81
CA ALA A 174 -6.83 -4.46 -2.95
C ALA A 174 -6.13 -3.10 -3.21
N MET A 175 -4.95 -2.87 -2.62
CA MET A 175 -4.14 -1.69 -2.91
C MET A 175 -3.55 -1.72 -4.33
N PHE A 176 -3.03 -2.86 -4.80
CA PHE A 176 -2.32 -2.92 -6.08
C PHE A 176 -3.22 -3.17 -7.29
N LEU A 177 -4.43 -3.68 -7.10
CA LEU A 177 -5.34 -3.99 -8.19
C LEU A 177 -5.72 -2.76 -9.05
N PRO A 178 -6.04 -1.57 -8.49
CA PRO A 178 -6.38 -0.39 -9.30
C PRO A 178 -5.25 0.04 -10.24
N ILE A 179 -3.99 -0.05 -9.82
CA ILE A 179 -2.86 0.29 -10.67
C ILE A 179 -2.56 -0.80 -11.72
N LEU A 180 -2.71 -2.08 -11.38
CA LEU A 180 -2.61 -3.17 -12.37
C LEU A 180 -3.63 -2.97 -13.50
N LEU A 181 -4.87 -2.63 -13.15
CA LEU A 181 -5.90 -2.28 -14.13
C LEU A 181 -5.50 -1.04 -14.94
N ALA A 182 -5.02 0.03 -14.32
CA ALA A 182 -4.55 1.22 -15.04
C ALA A 182 -3.41 0.89 -16.03
N ARG A 183 -2.56 -0.10 -15.75
CA ARG A 183 -1.54 -0.59 -16.69
C ARG A 183 -2.13 -1.29 -17.90
N VAL A 184 -3.22 -2.05 -17.76
CA VAL A 184 -3.92 -2.66 -18.91
C VAL A 184 -4.32 -1.59 -19.93
N TRP A 185 -4.87 -0.46 -19.46
CA TRP A 185 -5.32 0.62 -20.33
C TRP A 185 -4.19 1.46 -20.92
N SER A 186 -3.05 1.57 -20.22
CA SER A 186 -1.91 2.39 -20.64
C SER A 186 -0.84 1.65 -21.46
N THR A 187 -0.91 0.32 -21.54
CA THR A 187 0.05 -0.51 -22.29
C THR A 187 -0.59 -1.11 -23.55
N ARG A 188 0.21 -1.76 -24.41
CA ARG A 188 -0.23 -2.39 -25.67
C ARG A 188 0.44 -3.77 -25.85
N GLY A 189 -0.08 -4.57 -26.78
CA GLY A 189 0.50 -5.87 -27.16
C GLY A 189 0.57 -6.87 -26.00
N LEU A 190 1.66 -7.64 -25.94
CA LEU A 190 1.88 -8.67 -24.91
C LEU A 190 1.93 -8.09 -23.49
N GLU A 191 2.43 -6.86 -23.33
CA GLU A 191 2.46 -6.20 -22.02
C GLU A 191 1.04 -5.96 -21.48
N ARG A 192 0.10 -5.53 -22.34
CA ARG A 192 -1.31 -5.38 -21.98
C ARG A 192 -1.92 -6.72 -21.58
N ALA A 193 -1.67 -7.77 -22.35
CA ALA A 193 -2.17 -9.11 -22.07
C ALA A 193 -1.65 -9.62 -20.72
N PHE A 194 -0.35 -9.41 -20.44
CA PHE A 194 0.26 -9.78 -19.16
C PHE A 194 -0.39 -9.04 -17.98
N PHE A 195 -0.57 -7.72 -18.05
CA PHE A 195 -1.22 -6.99 -16.96
C PHE A 195 -2.71 -7.32 -16.84
N ALA A 196 -3.40 -7.66 -17.93
CA ALA A 196 -4.79 -8.09 -17.89
C ALA A 196 -4.92 -9.43 -17.16
N MET A 197 -4.07 -10.40 -17.52
CA MET A 197 -3.94 -11.67 -16.83
C MET A 197 -3.57 -11.46 -15.35
N GLY A 198 -2.52 -10.67 -15.06
CA GLY A 198 -2.12 -10.34 -13.70
C GLY A 198 -3.21 -9.68 -12.86
N SER A 199 -4.04 -8.81 -13.46
CA SER A 199 -5.21 -8.22 -12.80
C SER A 199 -6.29 -9.26 -12.50
N ALA A 200 -6.58 -10.15 -13.47
CA ALA A 200 -7.55 -11.23 -13.29
C ALA A 200 -7.12 -12.20 -12.19
N PHE A 201 -5.86 -12.64 -12.19
CA PHE A 201 -5.30 -13.50 -11.15
C PHE A 201 -5.23 -12.81 -9.79
N SER A 202 -4.90 -11.51 -9.74
CA SER A 202 -4.94 -10.75 -8.49
C SER A 202 -6.37 -10.64 -7.95
N PHE A 203 -7.35 -10.39 -8.82
CA PHE A 203 -8.76 -10.41 -8.42
C PHE A 203 -9.19 -11.81 -7.94
N TRP A 204 -8.70 -12.88 -8.57
CA TRP A 204 -8.94 -14.26 -8.16
C TRP A 204 -8.34 -14.58 -6.78
N VAL A 205 -7.10 -14.14 -6.53
CA VAL A 205 -6.48 -14.21 -5.20
C VAL A 205 -7.32 -13.48 -4.16
N LEU A 206 -7.77 -12.26 -4.47
CA LEU A 206 -8.64 -11.50 -3.56
C LEU A 206 -9.90 -12.30 -3.21
N ALA A 207 -10.51 -12.94 -4.23
CA ALA A 207 -11.59 -13.91 -4.09
C ALA A 207 -11.27 -15.03 -3.06
N MET A 208 -10.16 -15.73 -3.28
CA MET A 208 -9.70 -16.87 -2.47
C MET A 208 -9.28 -16.49 -1.04
N THR A 209 -8.90 -15.23 -0.79
CA THR A 209 -8.60 -14.77 0.58
C THR A 209 -9.84 -14.67 1.46
N VAL A 210 -11.03 -14.58 0.84
CA VAL A 210 -12.33 -14.37 1.50
C VAL A 210 -12.28 -13.24 2.54
N SER A 211 -11.49 -12.20 2.25
CA SER A 211 -11.27 -11.09 3.19
C SER A 211 -12.34 -10.01 3.01
N ARG A 212 -13.39 -10.05 3.85
CA ARG A 212 -14.46 -9.03 3.90
C ARG A 212 -13.90 -7.60 3.98
N GLY A 213 -12.88 -7.40 4.83
CA GLY A 213 -12.19 -6.12 4.97
C GLY A 213 -11.53 -5.63 3.67
N ALA A 214 -10.92 -6.54 2.90
CA ALA A 214 -10.28 -6.19 1.64
C ALA A 214 -11.30 -5.84 0.54
N TYR A 215 -12.46 -6.51 0.49
CA TYR A 215 -13.53 -6.15 -0.44
C TYR A 215 -14.13 -4.77 -0.12
N VAL A 216 -14.41 -4.51 1.16
CA VAL A 216 -14.90 -3.19 1.61
C VAL A 216 -13.86 -2.12 1.31
N ALA A 217 -12.59 -2.40 1.57
CA ALA A 217 -11.47 -1.52 1.23
C ALA A 217 -11.43 -1.18 -0.26
N LEU A 218 -11.50 -2.18 -1.14
CA LEU A 218 -11.48 -1.98 -2.58
C LEU A 218 -12.71 -1.18 -3.06
N LEU A 219 -13.91 -1.54 -2.61
CA LEU A 219 -15.15 -0.90 -3.03
C LEU A 219 -15.26 0.53 -2.50
N LEU A 220 -15.29 0.69 -1.17
CA LEU A 220 -15.47 1.98 -0.53
C LEU A 220 -14.28 2.90 -0.80
N GLY A 221 -13.05 2.36 -0.79
CA GLY A 221 -11.85 3.11 -1.13
C GLY A 221 -11.85 3.61 -2.57
N SER A 222 -12.31 2.80 -3.53
CA SER A 222 -12.47 3.24 -4.92
C SER A 222 -13.55 4.31 -5.08
N LEU A 223 -14.66 4.21 -4.35
CA LEU A 223 -15.71 5.25 -4.35
C LEU A 223 -15.19 6.57 -3.78
N LEU A 224 -14.51 6.53 -2.63
CA LEU A 224 -13.89 7.70 -2.02
C LEU A 224 -12.82 8.31 -2.92
N ALA A 225 -11.98 7.49 -3.55
CA ALA A 225 -10.98 7.93 -4.52
C ALA A 225 -11.65 8.57 -5.75
N ALA A 226 -12.73 7.99 -6.28
CA ALA A 226 -13.47 8.56 -7.39
C ALA A 226 -14.04 9.95 -7.06
N VAL A 227 -14.53 10.16 -5.83
CA VAL A 227 -14.95 11.48 -5.35
C VAL A 227 -13.76 12.43 -5.23
N TYR A 228 -12.65 11.99 -4.63
CA TYR A 228 -11.46 12.81 -4.39
C TYR A 228 -10.76 13.25 -5.68
N PHE A 229 -10.69 12.35 -6.66
CA PHE A 229 -10.08 12.54 -7.98
C PHE A 229 -11.09 12.88 -9.08
N ARG A 230 -12.34 13.22 -8.74
CA ARG A 230 -13.45 13.47 -9.71
C ARG A 230 -13.14 14.46 -10.84
N ARG A 231 -12.18 15.37 -10.64
CA ARG A 231 -11.78 16.35 -11.66
C ARG A 231 -10.96 15.74 -12.80
N PHE A 232 -10.33 14.58 -12.57
CA PHE A 232 -9.51 13.88 -13.55
C PHE A 232 -10.26 12.71 -14.22
N LEU A 233 -11.50 12.47 -13.82
CA LEU A 233 -12.28 11.32 -14.24
C LEU A 233 -13.43 11.76 -15.14
N ASN A 234 -13.61 11.03 -16.24
CA ASN A 234 -14.80 11.18 -17.06
C ASN A 234 -15.98 10.46 -16.38
N ARG A 235 -16.98 11.23 -15.92
CA ARG A 235 -18.17 10.70 -15.20
C ARG A 235 -18.85 9.54 -15.94
N ARG A 236 -19.00 9.64 -17.26
CA ARG A 236 -19.65 8.58 -18.07
C ARG A 236 -18.83 7.30 -18.05
N TYR A 237 -17.50 7.42 -18.09
CA TYR A 237 -16.60 6.29 -18.05
C TYR A 237 -16.58 5.62 -16.67
N VAL A 238 -16.57 6.41 -15.59
CA VAL A 238 -16.67 5.90 -14.21
C VAL A 238 -17.95 5.09 -14.01
N LEU A 239 -19.11 5.63 -14.43
CA LEU A 239 -20.38 4.90 -14.30
C LEU A 239 -20.40 3.60 -15.11
N ARG A 240 -19.80 3.58 -16.31
CA ARG A 240 -19.66 2.35 -17.10
C ARG A 240 -18.76 1.31 -16.41
N ILE A 241 -17.62 1.72 -15.89
CA ILE A 241 -16.72 0.82 -15.14
C ILE A 241 -17.41 0.28 -13.89
N LEU A 242 -18.13 1.14 -13.15
CA LEU A 242 -18.87 0.71 -11.98
C LEU A 242 -19.92 -0.34 -12.34
N GLY A 243 -20.69 -0.11 -13.41
CA GLY A 243 -21.66 -1.08 -13.93
C GLY A 243 -21.01 -2.40 -14.33
N LEU A 244 -19.90 -2.37 -15.07
CA LEU A 244 -19.14 -3.57 -15.42
C LEU A 244 -18.55 -4.28 -14.20
N GLY A 245 -18.10 -3.52 -13.19
CA GLY A 245 -17.57 -4.05 -11.94
C GLY A 245 -18.63 -4.76 -11.11
N VAL A 246 -19.85 -4.21 -11.04
CA VAL A 246 -20.99 -4.87 -10.37
C VAL A 246 -21.36 -6.17 -11.09
N LEU A 247 -21.49 -6.14 -12.42
CA LEU A 247 -21.80 -7.34 -13.20
C LEU A 247 -20.70 -8.41 -13.07
N GLY A 248 -19.43 -8.01 -13.13
CA GLY A 248 -18.30 -8.90 -12.91
C GLY A 248 -18.28 -9.48 -11.50
N GLY A 249 -18.57 -8.67 -10.49
CA GLY A 249 -18.68 -9.10 -9.10
C GLY A 249 -19.79 -10.13 -8.87
N ILE A 250 -20.96 -9.94 -9.51
CA ILE A 250 -22.05 -10.93 -9.49
C ILE A 250 -21.60 -12.22 -10.17
N GLY A 251 -20.97 -12.15 -11.33
CA GLY A 251 -20.47 -13.35 -12.03
C GLY A 251 -19.47 -14.15 -11.19
N VAL A 252 -18.58 -13.46 -10.50
CA VAL A 252 -17.61 -14.07 -9.58
C VAL A 252 -18.31 -14.68 -8.37
N ALA A 253 -19.28 -13.99 -7.78
CA ALA A 253 -20.05 -14.51 -6.65
C ALA A 253 -20.82 -15.78 -7.04
N VAL A 254 -21.40 -15.83 -8.24
CA VAL A 254 -22.08 -17.02 -8.77
C VAL A 254 -21.09 -18.17 -8.98
N PHE A 255 -19.93 -17.90 -9.57
CA PHE A 255 -18.91 -18.92 -9.81
C PHE A 255 -18.33 -19.47 -8.49
N LEU A 256 -17.88 -18.58 -7.60
CA LEU A 256 -17.38 -18.97 -6.27
C LEU A 256 -18.45 -19.66 -5.44
N GLY A 257 -19.72 -19.28 -5.60
CA GLY A 257 -20.84 -19.92 -4.93
C GLY A 257 -21.08 -21.37 -5.39
N GLN A 258 -20.44 -21.85 -6.47
CA GLN A 258 -20.49 -23.26 -6.86
C GLN A 258 -19.38 -24.08 -6.20
N GLU A 259 -18.18 -23.51 -6.08
CA GLU A 259 -16.98 -24.22 -5.58
C GLU A 259 -16.77 -24.04 -4.07
N TYR A 260 -17.17 -22.89 -3.54
CA TYR A 260 -17.04 -22.48 -2.14
C TYR A 260 -18.40 -22.16 -1.51
N ALA A 261 -19.47 -22.79 -2.02
CA ALA A 261 -20.85 -22.56 -1.60
C ALA A 261 -20.97 -22.55 -0.07
N ASP A 262 -20.47 -23.61 0.57
CA ASP A 262 -20.55 -23.82 2.01
C ASP A 262 -19.80 -22.73 2.77
N LEU A 263 -18.56 -22.42 2.37
CA LEU A 263 -17.76 -21.38 3.01
C LEU A 263 -18.40 -19.99 2.85
N VAL A 264 -19.01 -19.71 1.70
CA VAL A 264 -19.70 -18.45 1.45
C VAL A 264 -21.01 -18.40 2.25
N MET A 265 -21.80 -19.47 2.27
CA MET A 265 -23.05 -19.56 3.02
C MET A 265 -22.83 -19.44 4.53
N ASP A 266 -21.88 -20.21 5.08
CA ASP A 266 -21.50 -20.16 6.50
C ASP A 266 -21.10 -18.72 6.93
N ARG A 267 -20.47 -17.96 6.03
CA ARG A 267 -19.95 -16.63 6.34
C ARG A 267 -20.86 -15.47 5.96
N THR A 268 -21.85 -15.68 5.08
CA THR A 268 -22.74 -14.61 4.61
C THR A 268 -24.18 -14.78 5.06
N VAL A 269 -24.68 -16.02 5.11
CA VAL A 269 -26.06 -16.34 5.48
C VAL A 269 -26.13 -16.73 6.95
N ASP A 270 -25.28 -17.64 7.40
CA ASP A 270 -25.31 -18.09 8.80
C ASP A 270 -24.88 -16.97 9.75
N ALA A 271 -23.75 -16.31 9.46
CA ALA A 271 -23.33 -15.14 10.24
C ALA A 271 -24.35 -13.99 10.26
N ALA A 272 -25.17 -13.82 9.20
CA ALA A 272 -26.20 -12.76 9.18
C ALA A 272 -27.49 -13.19 9.90
N SER A 273 -27.76 -14.49 10.00
CA SER A 273 -28.98 -15.05 10.57
C SER A 273 -28.88 -15.36 12.06
N THR A 274 -27.68 -15.59 12.60
CA THR A 274 -27.50 -15.87 14.04
C THR A 274 -27.72 -14.64 14.93
N GLY A 275 -27.74 -13.43 14.36
CA GLY A 275 -28.04 -12.18 15.09
C GLY A 275 -26.99 -11.79 16.15
N ASP A 276 -25.96 -12.60 16.36
CA ASP A 276 -24.89 -12.32 17.31
C ASP A 276 -23.81 -11.42 16.67
N ALA A 277 -23.69 -10.20 17.19
CA ALA A 277 -22.67 -9.25 16.77
C ALA A 277 -21.23 -9.80 16.94
N PHE A 278 -21.04 -10.79 17.82
CA PHE A 278 -19.75 -11.47 17.99
C PHE A 278 -19.36 -12.29 16.76
N GLU A 279 -20.26 -13.14 16.24
CA GLU A 279 -20.01 -13.97 15.05
C GLU A 279 -19.88 -13.11 13.78
N ILE A 280 -20.75 -12.10 13.63
CA ILE A 280 -20.72 -11.15 12.51
C ILE A 280 -19.35 -10.47 12.41
N SER A 281 -18.79 -10.04 13.54
CA SER A 281 -17.49 -9.36 13.59
C SER A 281 -16.29 -10.31 13.57
N SER A 282 -16.50 -11.63 13.48
CA SER A 282 -15.44 -12.64 13.67
C SER A 282 -14.69 -12.46 14.99
N GLY A 283 -15.40 -12.11 16.06
CA GLY A 283 -14.85 -11.86 17.39
C GLY A 283 -14.12 -10.52 17.57
N ARG A 284 -13.96 -9.70 16.53
CA ARG A 284 -13.20 -8.43 16.60
C ARG A 284 -13.80 -7.43 17.59
N ASN A 285 -15.12 -7.39 17.70
CA ASN A 285 -15.79 -6.51 18.67
C ASN A 285 -15.39 -6.84 20.10
N TRP A 286 -15.24 -8.13 20.43
CA TRP A 286 -14.76 -8.56 21.73
C TRP A 286 -13.30 -8.21 21.95
N ILE A 287 -12.43 -8.38 20.94
CA ILE A 287 -11.02 -7.96 21.02
C ILE A 287 -10.93 -6.46 21.34
N TRP A 288 -11.70 -5.63 20.62
CA TRP A 288 -11.68 -4.19 20.81
C TRP A 288 -12.29 -3.77 22.15
N ALA A 289 -13.41 -4.39 22.54
CA ALA A 289 -14.04 -4.12 23.83
C ALA A 289 -13.13 -4.50 25.01
N THR A 290 -12.45 -5.65 24.93
CA THR A 290 -11.47 -6.09 25.92
C THR A 290 -10.29 -5.13 26.01
N ALA A 291 -9.73 -4.72 24.87
CA ALA A 291 -8.63 -3.77 24.84
C ALA A 291 -9.03 -2.37 25.37
N LEU A 292 -10.23 -1.89 25.04
CA LEU A 292 -10.77 -0.65 25.58
C LEU A 292 -11.06 -0.77 27.08
N GLY A 293 -11.62 -1.89 27.54
CA GLY A 293 -11.82 -2.19 28.96
C GLY A 293 -10.51 -2.15 29.73
N TYR A 294 -9.45 -2.70 29.15
CA TYR A 294 -8.09 -2.61 29.68
C TYR A 294 -7.61 -1.15 29.73
N MET A 295 -7.74 -0.37 28.64
CA MET A 295 -7.42 1.08 28.64
C MET A 295 -8.20 1.88 29.70
N LEU A 296 -9.46 1.54 29.95
CA LEU A 296 -10.29 2.22 30.95
C LEU A 296 -9.84 1.97 32.39
N GLN A 297 -9.17 0.84 32.66
CA GLN A 297 -8.56 0.57 33.97
C GLN A 297 -7.33 1.46 34.23
N HIS A 298 -6.71 1.98 33.17
CA HIS A 298 -5.58 2.91 33.23
C HIS A 298 -5.86 4.16 32.38
N PRO A 299 -6.71 5.11 32.84
CA PRO A 299 -7.26 6.18 32.00
C PRO A 299 -6.22 7.06 31.29
N THR A 300 -4.99 7.18 31.82
CA THR A 300 -3.89 7.88 31.14
C THR A 300 -3.55 7.26 29.78
N SER A 301 -3.67 5.93 29.64
CA SER A 301 -3.46 5.21 28.38
C SER A 301 -4.43 5.62 27.28
N LEU A 302 -5.62 6.15 27.60
CA LEU A 302 -6.55 6.69 26.59
C LEU A 302 -6.01 7.93 25.88
N VAL A 303 -5.00 8.60 26.46
CA VAL A 303 -4.36 9.78 25.89
C VAL A 303 -2.96 9.45 25.36
N THR A 304 -2.19 8.64 26.07
CA THR A 304 -0.78 8.36 25.75
C THR A 304 -0.56 7.04 25.04
N GLY A 305 -1.54 6.14 25.04
CA GLY A 305 -1.36 4.73 24.77
C GLY A 305 -0.68 3.98 25.91
N TYR A 306 -0.60 2.65 25.78
CA TYR A 306 0.14 1.72 26.64
C TYR A 306 1.64 1.71 26.34
N GLY A 307 2.07 2.34 25.25
CA GLY A 307 3.43 2.36 24.75
C GLY A 307 3.76 1.18 23.84
N TRP A 308 4.81 1.33 23.04
CA TRP A 308 5.03 0.53 21.85
C TRP A 308 5.25 -0.98 22.08
N ASP A 309 4.60 -1.79 21.25
CA ASP A 309 4.58 -3.26 21.22
C ASP A 309 3.92 -3.91 22.45
N THR A 310 2.96 -3.22 23.09
CA THR A 310 2.23 -3.73 24.27
C THR A 310 0.98 -4.52 23.90
N PHE A 311 0.32 -4.25 22.77
CA PHE A 311 -0.95 -4.90 22.42
C PHE A 311 -0.81 -6.42 22.40
N TYR A 312 0.20 -6.91 21.68
CA TYR A 312 0.45 -8.35 21.57
C TYR A 312 0.95 -8.97 22.87
N ALA A 313 1.68 -8.21 23.69
CA ALA A 313 2.15 -8.66 24.99
C ALA A 313 1.00 -8.82 26.00
N THR A 314 -0.03 -7.97 25.92
CA THR A 314 -1.17 -7.99 26.84
C THR A 314 -2.31 -8.88 26.35
N MET A 315 -2.63 -8.83 25.06
CA MET A 315 -3.85 -9.43 24.52
C MET A 315 -3.62 -10.80 23.87
N TYR A 316 -2.38 -11.14 23.50
CA TYR A 316 -2.00 -12.39 22.81
C TYR A 316 -2.77 -12.68 21.51
N ILE A 317 -3.47 -11.69 20.96
CA ILE A 317 -4.30 -11.78 19.76
C ILE A 317 -4.07 -10.55 18.88
N ALA A 318 -4.37 -10.66 17.58
CA ALA A 318 -4.21 -9.54 16.65
C ALA A 318 -5.40 -8.56 16.73
N PRO A 319 -5.17 -7.24 16.67
CA PRO A 319 -6.24 -6.24 16.74
C PRO A 319 -7.14 -6.22 15.49
N HIS A 320 -6.65 -6.76 14.35
CA HIS A 320 -7.34 -6.69 13.05
C HIS A 320 -7.81 -5.29 12.65
N ASN A 321 -7.14 -4.25 13.15
CA ASN A 321 -7.37 -2.85 12.82
C ASN A 321 -6.09 -2.07 13.17
N THR A 322 -5.41 -1.57 12.14
CA THR A 322 -4.12 -0.90 12.29
C THR A 322 -4.27 0.43 13.04
N TYR A 323 -5.38 1.15 12.88
CA TYR A 323 -5.61 2.40 13.61
C TYR A 323 -5.90 2.13 15.08
N PHE A 324 -6.70 1.11 15.37
CA PHE A 324 -6.97 0.70 16.75
C PHE A 324 -5.70 0.19 17.45
N TRP A 325 -4.83 -0.52 16.72
CA TRP A 325 -3.52 -0.89 17.23
C TRP A 325 -2.70 0.35 17.61
N HIS A 326 -2.57 1.35 16.72
CA HIS A 326 -1.86 2.58 17.06
C HIS A 326 -2.54 3.39 18.18
N PHE A 327 -3.87 3.31 18.31
CA PHE A 327 -4.59 3.94 19.41
C PHE A 327 -4.21 3.29 20.75
N PHE A 328 -4.21 1.96 20.81
CA PHE A 328 -3.83 1.24 22.01
C PHE A 328 -2.37 1.50 22.38
N GLU A 329 -1.46 1.46 21.40
CA GLU A 329 -0.02 1.57 21.60
C GLU A 329 0.43 3.01 21.89
N LEU A 330 -0.13 4.01 21.20
CA LEU A 330 0.39 5.38 21.15
C LEU A 330 -0.67 6.46 21.42
N GLY A 331 -1.90 6.06 21.75
CA GLY A 331 -3.02 6.96 22.00
C GLY A 331 -3.51 7.71 20.76
N PRO A 332 -4.41 8.70 20.94
CA PRO A 332 -4.86 9.59 19.88
C PRO A 332 -3.73 10.28 19.10
N PRO A 333 -2.61 10.73 19.72
CA PRO A 333 -1.51 11.34 18.99
C PRO A 333 -0.89 10.40 17.94
N GLY A 334 -0.67 9.13 18.26
CA GLY A 334 -0.12 8.16 17.31
C GLY A 334 -1.04 7.90 16.12
N VAL A 335 -2.35 7.74 16.38
CA VAL A 335 -3.37 7.58 15.32
C VAL A 335 -3.43 8.82 14.43
N LEU A 336 -3.41 10.01 15.02
CA LEU A 336 -3.46 11.27 14.28
C LEU A 336 -2.23 11.42 13.38
N ILE A 337 -1.03 11.16 13.88
CA ILE A 337 0.21 11.24 13.10
C ILE A 337 0.17 10.23 11.94
N LEU A 338 -0.23 8.98 12.20
CA LEU A 338 -0.39 7.96 11.16
C LEU A 338 -1.41 8.41 10.10
N PHE A 339 -2.57 8.90 10.51
CA PHE A 339 -3.62 9.35 9.59
C PHE A 339 -3.16 10.54 8.74
N LEU A 340 -2.47 11.51 9.35
CA LEU A 340 -1.88 12.66 8.65
C LEU A 340 -0.78 12.23 7.68
N LEU A 341 0.03 11.22 8.03
CA LEU A 341 1.06 10.66 7.16
C LEU A 341 0.41 10.07 5.89
N LEU A 342 -0.60 9.24 6.05
CA LEU A 342 -1.35 8.64 4.93
C LEU A 342 -2.05 9.71 4.10
N CYS A 343 -2.72 10.68 4.74
CA CYS A 343 -3.34 11.81 4.04
C CYS A 343 -2.34 12.66 3.26
N SER A 344 -1.12 12.82 3.76
CA SER A 344 -0.06 13.60 3.09
C SER A 344 0.39 12.93 1.79
N VAL A 345 0.56 11.60 1.80
CA VAL A 345 0.84 10.81 0.58
C VAL A 345 -0.27 10.99 -0.45
N LEU A 346 -1.54 10.87 -0.05
CA LEU A 346 -2.69 11.01 -0.95
C LEU A 346 -2.84 12.45 -1.49
N ARG A 347 -2.67 13.45 -0.62
CA ARG A 347 -2.69 14.87 -1.00
C ARG A 347 -1.61 15.18 -2.03
N TYR A 348 -0.38 14.71 -1.79
CA TYR A 348 0.74 14.95 -2.70
C TYR A 348 0.53 14.26 -4.05
N THR A 349 0.00 13.03 -4.03
CA THR A 349 -0.43 12.32 -5.25
C THR A 349 -1.40 13.15 -6.07
N ARG A 350 -2.46 13.68 -5.45
CA ARG A 350 -3.46 14.50 -6.14
C ARG A 350 -2.89 15.78 -6.73
N LEU A 351 -2.00 16.46 -6.00
CA LEU A 351 -1.32 17.65 -6.53
C LEU A 351 -0.49 17.29 -7.76
N ALA A 352 0.28 16.20 -7.69
CA ALA A 352 1.07 15.73 -8.81
C ALA A 352 0.23 15.26 -10.01
N THR A 353 -0.96 14.69 -9.79
CA THR A 353 -1.88 14.34 -10.89
C THR A 353 -2.30 15.58 -11.69
N VAL A 354 -2.41 16.77 -11.05
CA VAL A 354 -2.65 18.03 -11.78
C VAL A 354 -1.47 18.36 -12.69
N GLY A 355 -0.25 18.31 -12.16
CA GLY A 355 0.98 18.57 -12.93
C GLY A 355 1.19 17.56 -14.06
N ALA A 356 0.75 16.32 -13.87
CA ALA A 356 0.85 15.25 -14.84
C ALA A 356 -0.21 15.28 -15.96
N ALA A 357 -1.15 16.24 -15.98
CA ALA A 357 -2.31 16.20 -16.88
C ALA A 357 -1.94 16.13 -18.38
N GLY A 358 -0.77 16.66 -18.78
CA GLY A 358 -0.24 16.56 -20.15
C GLY A 358 0.44 15.23 -20.48
N ASN A 359 0.68 14.37 -19.48
CA ASN A 359 1.35 13.09 -19.62
C ASN A 359 0.43 11.96 -19.17
N ALA A 360 -0.21 11.30 -20.14
CA ALA A 360 -1.18 10.24 -19.88
C ALA A 360 -0.60 9.08 -19.07
N ALA A 361 0.68 8.75 -19.26
CA ALA A 361 1.33 7.68 -18.50
C ALA A 361 1.52 8.08 -17.03
N HIS A 362 1.98 9.30 -16.74
CA HIS A 362 2.12 9.80 -15.37
C HIS A 362 0.76 9.88 -14.68
N THR A 363 -0.24 10.46 -15.36
CA THR A 363 -1.61 10.58 -14.84
C THR A 363 -2.21 9.22 -14.51
N ALA A 364 -2.10 8.24 -15.41
CA ALA A 364 -2.62 6.89 -15.17
C ALA A 364 -1.96 6.20 -13.97
N ASN A 365 -0.64 6.32 -13.82
CA ASN A 365 0.06 5.72 -12.68
C ASN A 365 -0.28 6.40 -11.35
N LEU A 366 -0.35 7.73 -11.31
CA LEU A 366 -0.70 8.48 -10.10
C LEU A 366 -2.16 8.26 -9.70
N LEU A 367 -3.09 8.18 -10.66
CA LEU A 367 -4.49 7.84 -10.38
C LEU A 367 -4.62 6.41 -9.88
N GLY A 368 -3.99 5.43 -10.55
CA GLY A 368 -4.00 4.03 -10.12
C GLY A 368 -3.44 3.87 -8.69
N PHE A 369 -2.32 4.53 -8.39
CA PHE A 369 -1.77 4.59 -7.03
C PHE A 369 -2.73 5.26 -6.04
N GLY A 370 -3.31 6.43 -6.37
CA GLY A 370 -4.22 7.15 -5.49
C GLY A 370 -5.47 6.34 -5.13
N PHE A 371 -6.05 5.61 -6.10
CA PHE A 371 -7.18 4.70 -5.86
C PHE A 371 -6.77 3.54 -4.93
N GLY A 372 -5.67 2.87 -5.26
CA GLY A 372 -5.11 1.79 -4.45
C GLY A 372 -4.78 2.20 -3.02
N PHE A 373 -4.15 3.34 -2.85
CA PHE A 373 -3.76 3.86 -1.55
C PHE A 373 -4.97 4.31 -0.72
N THR A 374 -6.03 4.83 -1.36
CA THR A 374 -7.30 5.11 -0.67
C THR A 374 -7.97 3.82 -0.21
N ALA A 375 -7.95 2.76 -1.02
CA ALA A 375 -8.41 1.43 -0.62
C ALA A 375 -7.62 0.90 0.57
N LEU A 376 -6.28 1.01 0.54
CA LEU A 376 -5.44 0.68 1.69
C LEU A 376 -5.91 1.42 2.95
N MET A 377 -6.04 2.76 2.91
CA MET A 377 -6.45 3.57 4.06
C MET A 377 -7.78 3.12 4.68
N VAL A 378 -8.76 2.73 3.86
CA VAL A 378 -10.03 2.17 4.34
C VAL A 378 -9.81 0.79 4.94
N GLY A 379 -9.05 -0.08 4.28
CA GLY A 379 -8.81 -1.44 4.73
C GLY A 379 -8.03 -1.55 6.03
N LEU A 380 -7.22 -0.55 6.38
CA LEU A 380 -6.55 -0.46 7.68
C LEU A 380 -7.52 -0.43 8.87
N MET A 381 -8.81 -0.12 8.66
CA MET A 381 -9.87 -0.24 9.69
C MET A 381 -10.29 -1.69 9.96
N PHE A 382 -9.98 -2.61 9.03
CA PHE A 382 -10.45 -3.99 9.07
C PHE A 382 -9.31 -5.02 9.08
N VAL A 383 -8.07 -4.56 8.96
CA VAL A 383 -6.87 -5.37 8.91
C VAL A 383 -5.77 -4.70 9.71
N ASP A 384 -5.06 -5.50 10.51
CA ASP A 384 -3.77 -5.11 11.07
C ASP A 384 -2.68 -5.54 10.08
N LEU A 385 -2.00 -4.58 9.47
CA LEU A 385 -0.92 -4.86 8.51
C LEU A 385 0.42 -4.84 9.24
N TRP A 386 1.23 -5.90 9.07
CA TRP A 386 2.61 -5.91 9.50
C TRP A 386 3.56 -6.36 8.39
N ALA A 387 3.30 -7.49 7.73
CA ALA A 387 4.21 -7.99 6.69
C ALA A 387 4.15 -7.16 5.39
N PRO A 388 2.97 -6.72 4.90
CA PRO A 388 2.89 -6.00 3.62
C PRO A 388 3.51 -4.60 3.63
N TRP A 389 3.72 -3.97 4.79
CA TRP A 389 4.16 -2.58 4.87
C TRP A 389 5.50 -2.32 4.19
N TYR A 390 6.44 -3.26 4.20
CA TYR A 390 7.72 -3.10 3.49
C TYR A 390 7.51 -2.87 1.99
N PHE A 391 6.60 -3.64 1.38
CA PHE A 391 6.26 -3.55 -0.04
C PHE A 391 5.46 -2.28 -0.35
N ILE A 392 4.50 -1.96 0.52
CA ILE A 392 3.66 -0.76 0.41
C ILE A 392 4.54 0.47 0.43
N TRP A 393 5.44 0.59 1.42
CA TRP A 393 6.31 1.76 1.56
C TRP A 393 7.37 1.85 0.46
N ALA A 394 7.93 0.72 0.01
CA ALA A 394 8.77 0.68 -1.18
C ALA A 394 8.03 1.25 -2.40
N TYR A 395 6.80 0.80 -2.64
CA TYR A 395 6.00 1.29 -3.75
C TYR A 395 5.61 2.77 -3.60
N CYS A 396 5.19 3.19 -2.40
CA CYS A 396 4.92 4.59 -2.07
C CYS A 396 6.14 5.48 -2.34
N GLY A 397 7.36 5.05 -2.01
CA GLY A 397 8.58 5.77 -2.31
C GLY A 397 8.73 6.03 -3.82
N THR A 398 8.52 5.01 -4.65
CA THR A 398 8.57 5.17 -6.12
C THR A 398 7.45 6.08 -6.66
N ALA A 399 6.23 5.96 -6.12
CA ALA A 399 5.10 6.78 -6.51
C ALA A 399 5.29 8.25 -6.13
N MET A 400 5.85 8.49 -4.94
CA MET A 400 6.18 9.85 -4.48
C MET A 400 7.30 10.48 -5.29
N ARG A 401 8.26 9.68 -5.78
CA ARG A 401 9.25 10.18 -6.74
C ARG A 401 8.61 10.62 -8.04
N LEU A 402 7.76 9.78 -8.62
CA LEU A 402 7.02 10.14 -9.83
C LEU A 402 6.19 11.41 -9.61
N ALA A 403 5.53 11.50 -8.45
CA ALA A 403 4.73 12.65 -8.07
C ALA A 403 5.58 13.92 -7.99
N ALA A 404 6.75 13.86 -7.36
CA ALA A 404 7.62 15.02 -7.18
C ALA A 404 8.25 15.50 -8.50
N GLU A 405 8.59 14.59 -9.42
CA GLU A 405 9.00 15.00 -10.78
C GLU A 405 7.85 15.64 -11.57
N ALA A 406 6.63 15.10 -11.48
CA ALA A 406 5.47 15.69 -12.16
C ALA A 406 5.16 17.12 -11.65
N VAL A 407 5.32 17.37 -10.35
CA VAL A 407 5.19 18.72 -9.78
C VAL A 407 6.32 19.63 -10.27
N ARG A 408 7.56 19.14 -10.36
CA ARG A 408 8.71 19.91 -10.84
C ARG A 408 8.59 20.30 -12.31
N GLU A 409 8.14 19.38 -13.16
CA GLU A 409 7.87 19.64 -14.58
C GLU A 409 6.84 20.77 -14.75
N GLN A 410 5.79 20.77 -13.92
CA GLN A 410 4.77 21.82 -13.92
C GLN A 410 5.31 23.20 -13.53
N VAL A 411 6.28 23.29 -12.61
CA VAL A 411 6.89 24.59 -12.23
C VAL A 411 7.82 25.10 -13.33
N THR A 412 8.48 24.21 -14.06
CA THR A 412 9.49 24.58 -15.06
C THR A 412 8.86 25.02 -16.39
N GLN A 413 7.75 24.40 -16.82
CA GLN A 413 7.12 24.69 -18.13
C GLN A 413 6.58 26.13 -18.30
N PRO A 414 5.88 26.74 -17.32
CA PRO A 414 5.34 28.10 -17.44
C PRO A 414 6.45 29.16 -17.59
N ALA A 415 7.58 28.97 -16.89
CA ALA A 415 8.73 29.86 -16.98
C ALA A 415 9.37 29.84 -18.39
N VAL A 416 9.39 28.68 -19.05
CA VAL A 416 9.91 28.58 -20.43
C VAL A 416 8.92 29.18 -21.44
N GLN A 417 7.61 29.01 -21.22
CA GLN A 417 6.57 29.62 -22.07
C GLN A 417 6.52 31.15 -21.94
N SER A 418 6.77 31.70 -20.74
CA SER A 418 6.83 33.15 -20.54
C SER A 418 8.12 33.79 -21.07
N LEU A 419 9.22 33.03 -21.20
CA LEU A 419 10.47 33.51 -21.81
C LEU A 419 10.43 33.55 -23.34
N HIS A 420 9.53 32.81 -23.99
CA HIS A 420 9.38 32.80 -25.45
C HIS A 420 7.93 33.01 -25.90
N PRO A 421 7.30 34.16 -25.58
CA PRO A 421 5.91 34.44 -25.94
C PRO A 421 5.70 34.42 -27.47
N GLU A 422 6.70 34.80 -28.27
CA GLU A 422 6.63 34.74 -29.73
C GLU A 422 6.60 33.31 -30.29
N ALA A 423 7.32 32.37 -29.67
CA ALA A 423 7.31 30.97 -30.09
C ALA A 423 5.97 30.31 -29.76
N ALA A 424 5.41 30.61 -28.58
CA ALA A 424 4.05 30.19 -28.21
C ALA A 424 3.01 30.77 -29.18
N ARG A 425 3.12 32.06 -29.52
CA ARG A 425 2.22 32.73 -30.48
C ARG A 425 2.35 32.14 -31.89
N ARG A 426 3.56 31.80 -32.35
CA ARG A 426 3.78 31.14 -33.65
C ARG A 426 3.22 29.72 -33.70
N ALA A 427 3.39 28.92 -32.64
CA ALA A 427 2.81 27.58 -32.56
C ALA A 427 1.27 27.63 -32.54
N GLN A 428 0.70 28.60 -31.83
CA GLN A 428 -0.74 28.81 -31.79
C GLN A 428 -1.28 29.22 -33.16
N LEU A 429 -0.60 30.14 -33.86
CA LEU A 429 -0.93 30.56 -35.22
C LEU A 429 -0.84 29.42 -36.25
N GLN A 430 0.16 28.52 -36.11
CA GLN A 430 0.29 27.35 -36.97
C GLN A 430 -0.80 26.30 -36.73
N SER A 431 -1.29 26.17 -35.48
CA SER A 431 -2.39 25.27 -35.16
C SER A 431 -3.77 25.78 -35.59
N SER A 432 -3.91 27.08 -35.82
CA SER A 432 -5.16 27.73 -36.27
C SER A 432 -5.26 27.93 -37.79
N GLY A 433 -4.29 27.44 -38.57
CA GLY A 433 -4.38 27.47 -40.03
C GLY A 433 -5.58 26.66 -40.54
N PRO A 434 -6.24 27.09 -41.63
CA PRO A 434 -7.39 26.38 -42.18
C PRO A 434 -7.03 24.91 -42.44
N PRO A 435 -7.92 23.96 -42.11
CA PRO A 435 -7.65 22.54 -42.31
C PRO A 435 -7.30 22.33 -43.79
N VAL A 436 -6.08 21.87 -44.05
CA VAL A 436 -5.62 21.51 -45.39
C VAL A 436 -6.57 20.44 -45.90
N GLN A 437 -7.45 20.82 -46.83
CA GLN A 437 -8.30 19.88 -47.55
C GLN A 437 -7.37 18.90 -48.25
N ARG A 438 -7.27 17.68 -47.72
CA ARG A 438 -6.67 16.57 -48.46
C ARG A 438 -7.60 16.29 -49.64
N MET A 439 -7.18 16.67 -50.83
CA MET A 439 -7.84 16.26 -52.06
C MET A 439 -7.74 14.73 -52.23
N PRO A 440 -8.76 14.10 -52.83
CA PRO A 440 -9.02 12.66 -52.80
C PRO A 440 -7.93 11.79 -53.44
#